data_AF-K1ZX76-F1
#
_entry.id   AF-K1ZX76-F1
#
_cell.length_a   1.000
_cell.length_b   1.000
_cell.length_c   1.000
_cell.angle_alpha   90.00
_cell.angle_beta   90.00
_cell.angle_gamma   90.00
#
_symmetry.space_group_name_H-M   'P 1'
#
loop_
_entity.id
_entity.type
_entity.pdbx_description
1 polymer ?
#
loop_
_entity_poly.entity_id
_entity_poly.type
_entity_poly.pdbx_seq_one_letter_code
_entity_poly.pdbx_strand_id
1 'polypeptide(L)'
;MKRYLIDKLKDWLLSPARKPAVLRGARQVGKTWIVRELAKQTGKQLIELNFEKQRSLAIHFESNNPSTILLNLESALNQPIHPADSILFL
;
A
#
# COMPACT_ATOMS: atom_id res chain seq x y z
N MET A 1 -15.80 12.79 10.11
CA MET A 1 -14.84 13.02 9.00
C MET A 1 -13.84 11.88 8.79
N LYS A 2 -13.08 11.43 9.81
CA LYS A 2 -12.16 10.26 9.69
C LYS A 2 -12.85 8.95 9.27
N ARG A 3 -14.04 8.68 9.84
CA ARG A 3 -14.86 7.50 9.53
C ARG A 3 -15.28 7.45 8.06
N TYR A 4 -15.74 8.56 7.51
CA TYR A 4 -16.13 8.67 6.09
C TYR A 4 -14.99 8.32 5.12
N LEU A 5 -13.75 8.71 5.41
CA LEU A 5 -12.62 8.42 4.53
C LEU A 5 -12.20 6.95 4.61
N ILE A 6 -12.26 6.33 5.79
CA ILE A 6 -11.91 4.91 5.91
C ILE A 6 -12.96 4.02 5.25
N ASP A 7 -14.25 4.38 5.35
CA ASP A 7 -15.33 3.66 4.70
C ASP A 7 -15.18 3.74 3.17
N LYS A 8 -14.88 4.93 2.62
CA LYS A 8 -14.54 5.07 1.19
C LYS A 8 -13.34 4.23 0.75
N LEU A 9 -12.32 4.13 1.60
CA LEU A 9 -11.14 3.30 1.30
C LEU A 9 -11.46 1.81 1.36
N LYS A 10 -12.38 1.39 2.24
CA LYS A 10 -12.90 0.01 2.24
C LYS A 10 -13.69 -0.28 0.98
N ASP A 11 -14.59 0.61 0.58
CA ASP A 11 -15.37 0.46 -0.65
C ASP A 11 -14.46 0.38 -1.88
N TRP A 12 -13.43 1.22 -1.92
CA TRP A 12 -12.38 1.15 -2.93
C TRP A 12 -11.63 -0.19 -2.92
N LEU A 13 -11.24 -0.68 -1.74
CA LEU A 13 -10.51 -1.93 -1.59
C LEU A 13 -11.34 -3.16 -2.02
N LEU A 14 -12.65 -3.14 -1.77
CA LEU A 14 -13.57 -4.22 -2.10
C LEU A 14 -14.06 -4.18 -3.55
N SER A 15 -13.83 -3.07 -4.27
CA SER A 15 -14.25 -2.94 -5.66
C SER A 15 -13.46 -3.89 -6.58
N PRO A 16 -14.13 -4.73 -7.40
CA PRO A 16 -13.46 -5.65 -8.32
C PRO A 16 -12.69 -4.93 -9.44
N ALA A 17 -13.07 -3.70 -9.76
CA ALA A 17 -12.43 -2.86 -10.78
C ALA A 17 -11.57 -1.73 -10.18
N ARG A 18 -11.05 -1.93 -8.96
CA ARG A 18 -10.29 -0.89 -8.26
C ARG A 18 -9.02 -0.50 -9.03
N LYS A 19 -8.84 0.80 -9.25
CA LYS A 19 -7.59 1.41 -9.72
C LYS A 19 -6.69 1.75 -8.53
N PRO A 20 -5.37 1.96 -8.70
CA PRO A 20 -4.52 2.46 -7.63
C PRO A 20 -5.08 3.75 -7.01
N ALA A 21 -5.15 3.83 -5.68
CA ALA A 21 -5.62 5.02 -4.97
C ALA A 21 -4.46 5.97 -4.66
N VAL A 22 -4.67 7.26 -4.89
CA VAL A 22 -3.71 8.32 -4.55
C VAL A 22 -4.24 9.13 -3.38
N LEU A 23 -3.61 8.99 -2.21
CA LEU A 23 -3.97 9.74 -1.00
C LEU A 23 -3.25 11.10 -0.96
N ARG A 24 -3.96 12.17 -1.33
CA ARG A 24 -3.45 13.55 -1.27
C ARG A 24 -3.81 14.24 0.04
N GLY A 25 -2.94 15.14 0.51
CA GLY A 25 -3.19 15.99 1.68
C GLY A 25 -1.88 16.63 2.20
N ALA A 26 -1.98 17.57 3.14
CA ALA A 26 -0.80 18.21 3.72
C ALA A 26 0.13 17.22 4.45
N ARG A 27 1.41 17.57 4.63
CA ARG A 27 2.34 16.76 5.44
C ARG A 27 1.80 16.62 6.87
N GLN A 28 2.03 15.47 7.51
CA GLN A 28 1.64 15.18 8.90
C GLN A 28 0.14 15.11 9.23
N VAL A 29 -0.76 15.01 8.25
CA VAL A 29 -2.22 14.91 8.48
C VAL A 29 -2.75 13.50 8.82
N GLY A 30 -1.86 12.53 9.07
CA GLY A 30 -2.26 11.15 9.43
C GLY A 30 -2.61 10.23 8.24
N LYS A 31 -2.11 10.50 7.04
CA LYS A 31 -2.30 9.60 5.88
C LYS A 31 -1.75 8.19 6.12
N THR A 32 -0.57 8.06 6.72
CA THR A 32 -0.02 6.76 7.11
C THR A 32 -0.92 6.05 8.13
N TRP A 33 -1.50 6.80 9.06
CA TRP A 33 -2.38 6.24 10.09
C TRP A 33 -3.64 5.62 9.46
N ILE A 34 -4.28 6.29 8.49
CA ILE A 34 -5.52 5.75 7.91
C ILE A 34 -5.28 4.48 7.08
N VAL A 35 -4.14 4.36 6.41
CA VAL A 35 -3.78 3.15 5.65
C VAL A 35 -3.49 1.99 6.60
N ARG A 36 -2.77 2.24 7.70
CA ARG A 36 -2.55 1.24 8.77
C ARG A 36 -3.85 0.78 9.40
N GLU A 37 -4.77 1.71 9.65
CA GLU A 37 -6.07 1.40 10.21
C GLU A 37 -6.93 0.60 9.21
N LEU A 38 -6.89 0.94 7.92
CA LEU A 38 -7.55 0.18 6.86
C LEU A 38 -7.06 -1.27 6.82
N ALA A 39 -5.74 -1.48 6.85
CA ALA A 39 -5.13 -2.81 6.87
C ALA A 39 -5.59 -3.62 8.10
N LYS A 40 -5.55 -3.02 9.30
CA LYS A 40 -6.05 -3.65 10.53
C LYS A 40 -7.52 -4.04 10.43
N GLN A 41 -8.38 -3.14 9.95
CA GLN A 41 -9.82 -3.40 9.87
C GLN A 41 -10.22 -4.39 8.78
N THR A 42 -9.36 -4.61 7.79
CA THR A 42 -9.61 -5.54 6.67
C THR A 42 -8.86 -6.86 6.83
N GLY A 43 -8.02 -6.98 7.88
CA GLY A 43 -7.17 -8.14 8.11
C GLY A 43 -6.06 -8.31 7.07
N LYS A 44 -5.83 -7.31 6.21
CA LYS A 44 -4.85 -7.39 5.12
C LYS A 44 -3.45 -7.07 5.62
N GLN A 45 -2.47 -7.77 5.09
CA GLN A 45 -1.05 -7.48 5.33
C GLN A 45 -0.71 -6.09 4.77
N LEU A 46 -0.15 -5.21 5.59
CA LEU A 46 0.34 -3.92 5.12
C LEU A 46 1.80 -4.01 4.74
N ILE A 47 2.12 -3.70 3.48
CA ILE A 47 3.47 -3.56 2.98
C ILE A 47 3.71 -2.06 2.78
N GLU A 48 4.35 -1.43 3.76
CA GLU A 48 4.67 0.00 3.75
C GLU A 48 6.10 0.19 3.26
N LEU A 49 6.27 0.72 2.05
CA LEU A 49 7.56 1.15 1.52
C LEU A 49 7.75 2.62 1.86
N ASN A 50 8.87 2.94 2.49
CA ASN A 50 9.23 4.33 2.79
C ASN A 50 10.52 4.67 2.05
N PHE A 51 10.39 5.29 0.88
CA PHE A 51 11.53 5.67 0.05
C PHE A 51 12.42 6.75 0.68
N GLU A 52 11.94 7.51 1.67
CA GLU A 52 12.79 8.44 2.41
C GLU A 52 13.78 7.68 3.30
N LYS A 53 13.35 6.56 3.90
CA LYS A 53 14.17 5.71 4.76
C LYS A 53 14.99 4.69 3.98
N GLN A 54 14.44 4.12 2.92
CA GLN A 54 15.03 3.05 2.13
C GLN A 54 14.99 3.40 0.65
N ARG A 55 15.86 4.33 0.25
CA ARG A 55 15.99 4.77 -1.15
C ARG A 55 16.34 3.64 -2.11
N SER A 56 17.04 2.61 -1.63
CA SER A 56 17.39 1.42 -2.43
C SER A 56 16.17 0.70 -2.99
N LEU A 57 15.01 0.78 -2.33
CA LEU A 57 13.78 0.13 -2.83
C LEU A 57 13.28 0.72 -4.15
N ALA A 58 13.67 1.95 -4.48
CA ALA A 58 13.25 2.59 -5.73
C ALA A 58 13.74 1.84 -6.97
N ILE A 59 14.89 1.14 -6.88
CA ILE A 59 15.45 0.37 -8.00
C ILE A 59 14.51 -0.75 -8.46
N HIS A 60 13.69 -1.29 -7.54
CA HIS A 60 12.76 -2.37 -7.87
C HIS A 60 11.60 -1.90 -8.76
N PHE A 61 11.37 -0.59 -8.88
CA PHE A 61 10.33 0.03 -9.69
C PHE A 61 10.82 0.55 -11.05
N GLU A 62 12.07 0.27 -11.45
CA GLU A 62 12.60 0.67 -12.77
C GLU A 62 11.91 -0.07 -13.93
N SER A 63 11.44 -1.29 -13.70
CA SER A 63 10.64 -2.04 -14.66
C SER A 63 9.15 -1.72 -14.50
N ASN A 64 8.40 -1.66 -15.59
CA ASN A 64 6.93 -1.52 -15.57
C ASN A 64 6.20 -2.88 -15.46
N ASN A 65 6.88 -3.96 -15.03
CA ASN A 65 6.28 -5.28 -14.88
C ASN A 65 5.90 -5.55 -13.42
N PRO A 66 4.60 -5.59 -13.06
CA PRO A 66 4.16 -5.79 -11.68
C PRO A 66 4.64 -7.11 -11.07
N SER A 67 4.71 -8.19 -11.86
CA SER A 67 5.16 -9.50 -11.35
C SER A 67 6.63 -9.46 -10.94
N THR A 68 7.48 -8.78 -11.72
CA THR A 68 8.90 -8.59 -11.40
C THR A 68 9.08 -7.69 -10.19
N ILE A 69 8.32 -6.60 -10.11
CA ILE A 69 8.35 -5.69 -8.95
C ILE A 69 8.00 -6.46 -7.67
N LEU A 70 6.91 -7.23 -7.68
CA LEU A 70 6.45 -7.98 -6.52
C LEU A 70 7.50 -9.00 -6.06
N LEU A 71 8.06 -9.79 -6.98
CA LEU A 71 9.10 -10.78 -6.65
C LEU A 71 10.33 -10.12 -6.00
N ASN A 72 10.78 -8.99 -6.56
CA ASN A 72 11.91 -8.26 -6.03
C ASN A 72 11.61 -7.69 -4.63
N LEU A 73 10.40 -7.19 -4.41
CA LEU A 73 9.97 -6.69 -3.11
C LEU A 73 9.85 -7.81 -2.08
N GLU A 74 9.33 -8.97 -2.44
CA GLU A 74 9.28 -10.16 -1.56
C GLU A 74 10.68 -10.55 -1.09
N SER A 75 11.64 -10.60 -2.03
CA SER A 75 13.04 -10.91 -1.74
C SER A 75 13.70 -9.83 -0.88
N ALA A 76 13.44 -8.55 -1.14
CA ALA A 76 14.06 -7.43 -0.43
C ALA A 76 13.52 -7.26 1.00
N LEU A 77 12.23 -7.55 1.20
CA LEU A 77 11.54 -7.41 2.48
C LEU A 77 11.53 -8.72 3.29
N ASN A 78 11.99 -9.82 2.70
CA ASN A 78 11.98 -11.17 3.27
C ASN A 78 10.59 -11.56 3.82
N GLN A 79 9.53 -11.21 3.08
CA GLN A 79 8.15 -11.52 3.42
C GLN A 79 7.36 -11.85 2.15
N PRO A 80 6.45 -12.84 2.18
CA PRO A 80 5.56 -13.11 1.06
C PRO A 80 4.55 -11.96 0.89
N ILE A 81 4.22 -11.66 -0.36
CA ILE A 81 3.27 -10.63 -0.76
C ILE A 81 2.15 -11.29 -1.57
N HIS A 82 0.98 -11.44 -0.98
CA HIS A 82 -0.18 -12.02 -1.65
C HIS A 82 -1.10 -10.90 -2.16
N PRO A 83 -1.23 -10.67 -3.48
CA PRO A 83 -2.01 -9.54 -4.01
C PRO A 83 -3.48 -9.51 -3.57
N ALA A 84 -4.06 -10.68 -3.25
CA ALA A 84 -5.41 -10.81 -2.73
C ALA A 84 -5.54 -10.29 -1.30
N ASP A 85 -4.50 -10.45 -0.47
CA ASP A 85 -4.53 -10.27 0.98
C ASP A 85 -3.60 -9.17 1.49
N SER A 86 -2.90 -8.49 0.59
CA SER A 86 -1.94 -7.44 0.92
C SER A 86 -2.37 -6.07 0.40
N ILE A 87 -1.98 -5.03 1.15
CA ILE A 87 -2.07 -3.62 0.77
C ILE A 87 -0.65 -3.10 0.63
N LEU A 88 -0.26 -2.73 -0.60
CA LEU A 88 1.00 -2.05 -0.85
C LEU A 88 0.80 -0.53 -0.70
N PHE A 89 1.59 0.07 0.18
CA PHE A 89 1.63 1.51 0.42
C PHE A 89 3.03 2.04 0.14
N LEU A 90 3.11 3.09 -0.67
CA LEU A 90 4.33 3.67 -1.24
C LEU A 90 4.60 5.07 -0.68
#